data_AF-A0A235HQH6-F1
#
_entry.id   AF-A0A235HQH6-F1
#
_cell.length_a   1.000
_cell.length_b   1.000
_cell.length_c   1.000
_cell.angle_alpha   90.00
_cell.angle_beta   90.00
_cell.angle_gamma   90.00
#
_symmetry.space_group_name_H-M   'P 1'
#
loop_
_entity.id
_entity.type
_entity.pdbx_description
1 polymer ?
#
loop_
_entity_poly.entity_id
_entity_poly.type
_entity_poly.pdbx_seq_one_letter_code
_entity_poly.pdbx_strand_id
1 'polypeptide(L)'
;MDELVKKISGLGLPGILFVIATGASGGNVAAVVAMLSTLGGPLGLLGGLGLLGLVAILGEYIAGFGIENILKLVYTERSKTESVRFLLKEIQELPISDELKLKLKHHISPVVVTEPDQDPFPRTVEIVDEEPSI
;
A
#
# COMPACT_ATOMS: atom_id res chain seq x y z
N MET A 1 -8.69 4.76 12.80
CA MET A 1 -7.52 4.49 11.91
C MET A 1 -7.93 3.59 10.75
N ASP A 2 -8.50 2.41 10.98
CA ASP A 2 -8.84 1.43 9.92
C ASP A 2 -9.74 2.00 8.83
N GLU A 3 -10.76 2.78 9.20
CA GLU A 3 -11.66 3.40 8.22
C GLU A 3 -10.92 4.46 7.37
N LEU A 4 -10.01 5.23 7.98
CA LEU A 4 -9.20 6.22 7.27
C LEU A 4 -8.23 5.53 6.30
N VAL A 5 -7.57 4.46 6.74
CA VAL A 5 -6.71 3.64 5.88
C VAL A 5 -7.51 3.07 4.71
N LYS A 6 -8.74 2.60 4.95
CA LYS A 6 -9.64 2.08 3.92
C LYS A 6 -10.12 3.15 2.93
N LYS A 7 -10.39 4.37 3.40
CA LYS A 7 -10.75 5.50 2.53
C LYS A 7 -9.55 5.93 1.68
N ILE A 8 -8.36 6.00 2.26
CA ILE A 8 -7.12 6.36 1.54
C ILE A 8 -6.72 5.26 0.54
N SER A 9 -6.82 3.98 0.91
CA SER A 9 -6.54 2.87 0.00
C SER A 9 -7.53 2.83 -1.17
N GLY A 10 -8.81 3.14 -0.93
CA GLY A 10 -9.84 3.25 -1.96
C GLY A 10 -9.61 4.39 -2.97
N LEU A 11 -8.80 5.38 -2.64
CA LEU A 11 -8.36 6.45 -3.57
C LEU A 11 -7.21 5.99 -4.48
N GLY A 12 -6.57 4.86 -4.20
CA GLY A 12 -5.41 4.35 -4.97
C GLY A 12 -4.17 5.26 -4.85
N LEU A 13 -3.43 5.41 -5.96
CA LEU A 13 -2.24 6.25 -6.04
C LEU A 13 -2.47 7.71 -5.61
N PRO A 14 -3.58 8.39 -6.01
CA PRO A 14 -3.93 9.70 -5.47
C PRO A 14 -3.95 9.78 -3.94
N GLY A 15 -4.43 8.72 -3.25
CA GLY A 15 -4.43 8.63 -1.80
C GLY A 15 -3.01 8.54 -1.22
N ILE A 16 -2.14 7.75 -1.84
CA ILE A 16 -0.72 7.64 -1.45
C ILE A 16 -0.01 9.00 -1.57
N LEU A 17 -0.19 9.68 -2.71
CA LEU A 17 0.42 11.00 -2.95
C LEU A 17 -0.09 12.03 -1.94
N PHE A 18 -1.35 11.96 -1.55
CA PHE A 18 -1.91 12.83 -0.52
C PHE A 18 -1.27 12.60 0.86
N VAL A 19 -1.00 11.34 1.24
CA VAL A 19 -0.27 11.03 2.49
C VAL A 19 1.16 11.56 2.43
N ILE A 20 1.85 11.40 1.30
CA ILE A 20 3.20 11.93 1.10
C ILE A 20 3.21 13.46 1.21
N ALA A 21 2.29 14.14 0.52
CA ALA A 21 2.19 15.60 0.57
C ALA A 21 1.89 16.11 1.98
N THR A 22 1.01 15.43 2.71
CA THR A 22 0.65 15.80 4.10
C THR A 22 1.83 15.59 5.05
N GLY A 23 2.59 14.49 4.90
CA GLY A 23 3.78 14.26 5.71
C GLY A 23 4.92 15.22 5.36
N ALA A 24 5.14 15.50 4.08
CA ALA A 24 6.17 16.42 3.62
C ALA A 24 5.91 17.88 4.02
N SER A 25 4.63 18.28 4.15
CA SER A 25 4.25 19.61 4.62
C SER A 25 4.33 19.77 6.14
N GLY A 26 4.67 18.71 6.89
CA GLY A 26 4.65 18.70 8.35
C GLY A 26 3.24 18.89 8.92
N GLY A 27 2.21 18.49 8.18
CA GLY A 27 0.81 18.73 8.55
C GLY A 27 0.36 20.19 8.36
N ASN A 28 1.15 21.04 7.69
CA ASN A 28 0.73 22.40 7.36
C ASN A 28 -0.38 22.37 6.32
N VAL A 29 -1.59 22.45 6.84
CA VAL A 29 -2.85 22.39 6.12
C VAL A 29 -2.94 23.43 5.01
N ALA A 30 -2.41 24.64 5.23
CA ALA A 30 -2.42 25.71 4.23
C ALA A 30 -1.53 25.40 3.02
N ALA A 31 -0.40 24.74 3.23
CA ALA A 31 0.50 24.32 2.15
C ALA A 31 -0.13 23.20 1.31
N VAL A 32 -0.76 22.23 1.96
CA VAL A 32 -1.50 21.14 1.28
C VAL A 32 -2.67 21.71 0.48
N VAL A 33 -3.46 22.60 1.07
CA VAL A 33 -4.58 23.25 0.38
C VAL A 33 -4.12 24.15 -0.76
N ALA A 34 -3.00 24.88 -0.62
CA ALA A 34 -2.46 25.68 -1.72
C ALA A 34 -2.09 24.78 -2.91
N MET A 35 -1.38 23.68 -2.68
CA MET A 35 -1.07 22.70 -3.73
C MET A 35 -2.33 22.13 -4.40
N LEU A 36 -3.36 21.76 -3.62
CA LEU A 36 -4.61 21.20 -4.17
C LEU A 36 -5.53 22.25 -4.81
N SER A 37 -5.48 23.51 -4.36
CA SER A 37 -6.24 24.60 -4.96
C SER A 37 -5.71 24.96 -6.34
N THR A 38 -4.39 24.82 -6.57
CA THR A 38 -3.80 24.96 -7.92
C THR A 38 -4.23 23.86 -8.90
N LEU A 39 -4.67 22.70 -8.38
CA LEU A 39 -5.24 21.60 -9.17
C LEU A 39 -6.72 21.81 -9.55
N GLY A 40 -7.33 22.93 -9.11
CA GLY A 40 -8.53 23.56 -9.70
C GLY A 40 -9.64 22.61 -10.17
N GLY A 41 -10.53 22.19 -9.27
CA GLY A 41 -11.72 21.39 -9.59
C GLY A 41 -13.05 22.02 -9.13
N PRO A 42 -14.19 21.65 -9.71
CA PRO A 42 -15.52 22.23 -9.44
C PRO A 42 -16.06 22.02 -8.02
N LEU A 43 -15.35 21.23 -7.19
CA LEU A 43 -15.71 21.02 -5.78
C LEU A 43 -15.20 22.13 -4.84
N GLY A 44 -14.40 23.08 -5.33
CA GLY A 44 -14.03 24.36 -4.68
C GLY A 44 -14.01 24.34 -3.14
N LEU A 45 -15.05 24.91 -2.52
CA LEU A 45 -15.16 25.04 -1.06
C LEU A 45 -15.48 23.71 -0.36
N LEU A 46 -16.40 22.90 -0.88
CA LEU A 46 -16.84 21.66 -0.23
C LEU A 46 -15.75 20.58 -0.31
N GLY A 47 -15.11 20.44 -1.47
CA GLY A 47 -13.94 19.59 -1.66
C GLY A 47 -12.76 20.09 -0.81
N GLY A 48 -12.55 21.41 -0.76
CA GLY A 48 -11.55 22.03 0.11
C GLY A 48 -11.76 21.71 1.58
N LEU A 49 -12.97 21.92 2.12
CA LEU A 49 -13.31 21.62 3.52
C LEU A 49 -13.23 20.11 3.83
N GLY A 50 -13.70 19.25 2.93
CA GLY A 50 -13.57 17.80 3.08
C GLY A 50 -12.10 17.38 3.16
N LEU A 51 -11.27 17.93 2.28
CA LEU A 51 -9.84 17.67 2.27
C LEU A 51 -9.14 18.23 3.50
N LEU A 52 -9.50 19.44 3.94
CA LEU A 52 -9.01 20.05 5.18
C LEU A 52 -9.26 19.14 6.39
N GLY A 53 -10.48 18.58 6.50
CA GLY A 53 -10.82 17.62 7.54
C GLY A 53 -9.96 16.34 7.46
N LEU A 54 -9.74 15.82 6.26
CA LEU A 54 -8.86 14.66 6.06
C LEU A 54 -7.40 14.96 6.41
N VAL A 55 -6.86 16.12 6.02
CA VAL A 55 -5.50 16.55 6.35
C VAL A 55 -5.32 16.66 7.86
N ALA A 56 -6.27 17.27 8.58
CA ALA A 56 -6.18 17.43 10.03
C ALA A 56 -6.06 16.07 10.73
N ILE A 57 -6.98 15.15 10.43
CA ILE A 57 -7.00 13.81 11.02
C ILE A 57 -5.74 13.03 10.61
N LEU A 58 -5.38 13.06 9.33
CA LEU A 58 -4.19 12.37 8.83
C LEU A 58 -2.89 12.94 9.42
N GLY A 59 -2.82 14.25 9.62
CA GLY A 59 -1.69 14.94 10.24
C GLY A 59 -1.44 14.49 11.67
N GLU A 60 -2.50 14.32 12.47
CA GLU A 60 -2.40 13.74 13.82
C GLU A 60 -1.84 12.32 13.80
N TYR A 61 -2.29 11.49 12.85
CA TYR A 61 -1.77 10.12 12.69
C TYR A 61 -0.32 10.09 12.21
N ILE A 62 0.07 10.96 11.28
CA ILE A 62 1.46 11.05 10.84
C ILE A 62 2.35 11.55 11.98
N ALA A 63 1.90 12.50 12.78
CA ALA A 63 2.64 12.99 13.95
C ALA A 63 2.81 11.92 15.03
N GLY A 64 1.79 11.07 15.25
CA GLY A 64 1.84 10.02 16.26
C GLY A 64 2.56 8.73 15.84
N PHE A 65 2.40 8.29 14.58
CA PHE A 65 2.86 6.98 14.11
C PHE A 65 3.96 7.06 13.04
N GLY A 66 4.20 8.24 12.48
CA GLY A 66 5.14 8.43 11.37
C GLY A 66 4.56 8.02 10.02
N ILE A 67 5.04 8.68 8.96
CA ILE A 67 4.58 8.46 7.58
C ILE A 67 4.82 7.01 7.10
N GLU A 68 5.93 6.39 7.52
CA GLU A 68 6.28 5.01 7.13
C GLU A 68 5.17 4.03 7.54
N ASN A 69 4.67 4.15 8.77
CA ASN A 69 3.68 3.23 9.29
C ASN A 69 2.33 3.41 8.58
N ILE A 70 1.94 4.66 8.30
CA ILE A 70 0.73 4.95 7.54
C ILE A 70 0.80 4.36 6.12
N LEU A 71 1.92 4.56 5.40
CA LEU A 71 2.09 3.97 4.07
C LEU A 71 2.05 2.43 4.11
N LYS A 72 2.68 1.80 5.11
CA LYS A 72 2.60 0.34 5.29
C LYS A 72 1.15 -0.13 5.43
N LEU A 73 0.35 0.51 6.28
CA LEU A 73 -1.05 0.15 6.46
C LEU A 73 -1.87 0.34 5.17
N VAL A 74 -1.67 1.43 4.45
CA VAL A 74 -2.38 1.69 3.18
C VAL A 74 -2.01 0.63 2.13
N TYR A 75 -0.73 0.30 2.01
CA TYR A 75 -0.27 -0.72 1.07
C TYR A 75 -0.73 -2.14 1.47
N THR A 76 -0.80 -2.45 2.76
CA THR A 76 -1.42 -3.71 3.26
C THR A 76 -2.91 -3.79 2.94
N GLU A 77 -3.63 -2.67 2.99
CA GLU A 77 -5.04 -2.65 2.60
C GLU A 77 -5.21 -2.82 1.09
N ARG A 78 -4.38 -2.15 0.28
CA ARG A 78 -4.42 -2.28 -1.20
C ARG A 78 -3.97 -3.64 -1.70
N SER A 79 -3.07 -4.34 -1.00
CA SER A 79 -2.65 -5.68 -1.39
C SER A 79 -3.76 -6.73 -1.30
N LYS A 80 -4.89 -6.41 -0.66
CA LYS A 80 -6.07 -7.27 -0.63
C LYS A 80 -6.87 -7.24 -1.93
N THR A 81 -6.77 -6.15 -2.69
CA THR A 81 -7.57 -5.91 -3.91
C THR A 81 -6.71 -5.81 -5.18
N GLU A 82 -5.42 -5.50 -5.02
CA GLU A 82 -4.49 -5.27 -6.13
C GLU A 82 -3.31 -6.23 -6.07
N SER A 83 -2.72 -6.54 -7.23
CA SER A 83 -1.58 -7.45 -7.29
C SER A 83 -0.33 -6.85 -6.63
N VAL A 84 0.41 -7.65 -5.86
CA VAL A 84 1.68 -7.23 -5.24
C VAL A 84 2.68 -6.74 -6.29
N ARG A 85 2.74 -7.37 -7.46
CA ARG A 85 3.61 -6.94 -8.57
C ARG A 85 3.31 -5.51 -9.02
N PHE A 86 2.02 -5.15 -9.12
CA PHE A 86 1.59 -3.80 -9.46
C PHE A 86 2.01 -2.80 -8.39
N LEU A 87 1.75 -3.11 -7.11
CA LEU A 87 2.12 -2.25 -5.98
C LEU A 87 3.63 -2.05 -5.87
N LEU A 88 4.44 -3.09 -6.13
CA LEU A 88 5.90 -2.96 -6.15
C LEU A 88 6.40 -2.01 -7.24
N LYS A 89 5.78 -2.05 -8.44
CA LYS A 89 6.09 -1.11 -9.52
C LYS A 89 5.68 0.31 -9.13
N GLU A 90 4.49 0.47 -8.54
CA GLU A 90 4.03 1.77 -8.07
C GLU A 90 4.96 2.39 -7.01
N ILE A 91 5.41 1.60 -6.03
CA ILE A 91 6.35 2.06 -4.98
C ILE A 91 7.66 2.59 -5.58
N GLN A 92 8.13 2.03 -6.70
CA GLN A 92 9.35 2.50 -7.37
C GLN A 92 9.21 3.94 -7.89
N GLU A 93 8.03 4.28 -8.41
CA GLU A 93 7.72 5.58 -9.02
C GLU A 93 7.38 6.67 -7.99
N LEU A 94 7.26 6.32 -6.71
CA LEU A 94 6.88 7.29 -5.67
C LEU A 94 7.98 8.35 -5.43
N PRO A 95 7.59 9.62 -5.18
CA PRO A 95 8.52 10.70 -4.82
C PRO A 95 8.89 10.65 -3.33
N ILE A 96 9.51 9.56 -2.90
CA ILE A 96 10.00 9.32 -1.52
C ILE A 96 11.43 8.79 -1.53
N SER A 97 12.09 8.73 -0.38
CA SER A 97 13.45 8.21 -0.26
C SER A 97 13.54 6.72 -0.62
N ASP A 98 14.67 6.31 -1.18
CA ASP A 98 14.91 4.90 -1.56
C ASP A 98 14.87 3.95 -0.36
N GLU A 99 15.30 4.41 0.81
CA GLU A 99 15.16 3.66 2.06
C GLU A 99 13.70 3.35 2.36
N LEU A 100 12.81 4.35 2.26
CA LEU A 100 11.40 4.14 2.52
C LEU A 100 10.76 3.23 1.46
N LYS A 101 11.15 3.36 0.19
CA LYS A 101 10.73 2.43 -0.87
C LYS A 101 11.12 0.99 -0.51
N LEU A 102 12.35 0.78 -0.05
CA LEU A 102 12.84 -0.55 0.32
C LEU A 102 12.02 -1.16 1.47
N LYS A 103 11.75 -0.37 2.52
CA LYS A 103 10.94 -0.81 3.66
C LYS A 103 9.51 -1.18 3.25
N LEU A 104 8.90 -0.41 2.34
CA LEU A 104 7.55 -0.70 1.85
C LEU A 104 7.52 -1.98 1.01
N LYS A 105 8.49 -2.17 0.11
CA LYS A 105 8.59 -3.40 -0.70
C LYS A 105 8.74 -4.64 0.18
N HIS A 106 9.63 -4.58 1.18
CA HIS A 106 9.82 -5.68 2.12
C HIS A 106 8.56 -5.95 2.96
N HIS A 107 7.76 -4.92 3.23
CA HIS A 107 6.52 -5.07 3.98
C HIS A 107 5.41 -5.78 3.18
N ILE A 108 5.27 -5.47 1.88
CA ILE A 108 4.21 -6.09 1.04
C ILE A 108 4.64 -7.35 0.30
N SER A 109 5.95 -7.55 0.16
CA SER A 109 6.53 -8.79 -0.32
C SER A 109 7.12 -9.47 0.90
N PRO A 110 6.36 -10.27 1.66
CA PRO A 110 7.02 -11.24 2.52
C PRO A 110 7.92 -12.02 1.56
N VAL A 111 9.23 -11.98 1.82
CA VAL A 111 10.17 -12.89 1.21
C VAL A 111 9.56 -14.27 1.43
N VAL A 112 8.97 -14.83 0.38
CA VAL A 112 8.93 -16.28 0.25
C VAL A 112 10.41 -16.60 0.30
N VAL A 113 10.88 -17.04 1.47
CA VAL A 113 12.07 -17.86 1.54
C VAL A 113 11.65 -19.09 0.76
N THR A 114 11.76 -19.01 -0.55
CA THR A 114 11.73 -20.16 -1.42
C THR A 114 13.01 -20.86 -1.04
N GLU A 115 12.89 -21.82 -0.11
CA GLU A 115 13.79 -22.97 -0.13
C GLU A 115 13.88 -23.39 -1.60
N PRO A 116 15.10 -23.54 -2.16
CA PRO A 116 15.26 -23.78 -3.59
C PRO A 116 14.42 -24.98 -4.01
N ASP A 117 13.64 -24.77 -5.09
CA ASP A 117 12.86 -25.75 -5.81
C ASP A 117 13.54 -27.13 -5.82
N GLN A 118 12.95 -28.10 -5.12
CA GLN A 118 12.99 -29.48 -5.57
C GLN A 118 11.65 -29.77 -6.22
N ASP A 119 11.68 -29.84 -7.54
CA ASP A 119 10.57 -30.03 -8.46
C ASP A 119 9.56 -31.12 -8.03
N PRO A 120 8.24 -30.87 -8.19
CA PRO A 120 7.22 -31.87 -7.96
C PRO A 120 6.99 -32.76 -9.20
N PHE A 121 7.51 -33.99 -9.14
CA PHE A 121 7.00 -35.25 -9.74
C PHE A 121 6.90 -35.39 -11.29
N PRO A 122 7.22 -36.60 -11.82
CA PRO A 122 6.13 -37.58 -11.99
C PRO A 122 6.56 -39.01 -11.60
N ARG A 123 5.86 -39.63 -10.64
CA ARG A 123 5.89 -41.09 -10.49
C ARG A 123 4.60 -41.62 -11.09
N THR A 124 4.74 -42.18 -12.28
CA THR A 124 3.71 -42.88 -13.04
C THR A 124 3.08 -44.00 -12.21
N VAL A 125 1.75 -43.89 -12.08
CA VAL A 125 0.67 -44.89 -12.01
C VAL A 125 1.00 -46.32 -11.54
N GLU A 126 0.21 -46.73 -10.54
CA GLU A 126 -0.10 -48.10 -10.09
C GLU A 126 0.08 -49.20 -11.14
N ILE A 127 0.74 -50.28 -10.72
CA ILE A 127 0.24 -51.63 -10.98
C ILE A 127 0.21 -52.35 -9.63
N VAL A 128 -1.01 -52.57 -9.15
CA VAL A 128 -1.37 -53.55 -8.12
C VAL A 128 -1.41 -54.89 -8.83
N ASP A 129 -0.48 -55.79 -8.53
CA ASP A 129 -0.59 -57.21 -8.85
C ASP A 129 -0.60 -58.01 -7.53
N GLU A 130 -1.83 -58.16 -7.03
CA GLU A 130 -2.45 -59.39 -6.51
C GLU A 130 -1.56 -60.43 -5.78
N GLU A 131 -1.71 -60.54 -4.45
CA GLU A 131 -1.58 -61.84 -3.75
C GLU A 131 -2.93 -62.58 -3.86
N PRO A 132 -3.05 -63.93 -3.94
CA PRO A 132 -2.37 -64.88 -3.02
C PRO A 132 -2.07 -66.31 -3.53
N SER A 133 -1.46 -67.10 -2.62
CA SER A 133 -1.57 -68.58 -2.41
C SER A 133 -0.90 -69.56 -3.39
N ILE A 134 0.10 -70.31 -2.87
CA ILE A 134 0.02 -71.75 -2.53
C ILE A 134 0.80 -72.00 -1.24
#